data_AF-A0A6C1QWC6-F1
#
_entry.id   AF-A0A6C1QWC6-F1
#
_cell.length_a   1.000
_cell.length_b   1.000
_cell.length_c   1.000
_cell.angle_alpha   90.00
_cell.angle_beta   90.00
_cell.angle_gamma   90.00
#
_symmetry.space_group_name_H-M   'P 1'
#
loop_
_entity.id
_entity.type
_entity.pdbx_description
1 polymer ?
#
loop_
_entity_poly.entity_id
_entity_poly.type
_entity_poly.pdbx_seq_one_letter_code
_entity_poly.pdbx_strand_id
1 'polypeptide(L)'
;MAKISTEAKQRYFEKVREYKQRADQYLAREKTVLASIQSEGNGASYKRLVLADDRLNLASYFLLLNRISVSLLGVKNDAFLNDARKSCYQSVIFLEEVVTNLIDAPFSDYSDHLELIADFHDAHRFEMARKLGFTIQSVEDDFGDNSKWKWSFVELEARYATITKNLINLRTVIAGMDPRVEGYESRVAHLSLAKELLQRAADRYREKYELSTLRIDDFKLAIAYLASLRRIHIMLGETQNAEVIKKKIDVWKAKMETDEKKAQQKHPT
;
A
#
# COMPACT_ATOMS: atom_id res chain seq x y z
N MET A 1 10.87 -23.46 27.60
CA MET A 1 10.75 -23.72 26.15
C MET A 1 10.88 -25.21 25.92
N ALA A 2 9.85 -25.87 25.35
CA ALA A 2 9.92 -27.29 25.03
C ALA A 2 11.00 -27.54 23.95
N LYS A 3 11.80 -28.59 24.11
CA LYS A 3 12.88 -28.93 23.18
C LYS A 3 12.23 -29.40 21.86
N ILE A 4 12.46 -28.67 20.77
CA ILE A 4 11.92 -29.00 19.43
C ILE A 4 12.39 -30.42 19.07
N SER A 5 11.43 -31.32 18.78
CA SER A 5 11.75 -32.72 18.45
C SER A 5 12.46 -32.84 17.11
N THR A 6 13.30 -33.86 16.96
CA THR A 6 14.01 -34.17 15.71
C THR A 6 13.02 -34.44 14.57
N GLU A 7 11.91 -35.10 14.87
CA GLU A 7 10.83 -35.37 13.92
C GLU A 7 10.14 -34.08 13.43
N ALA A 8 9.87 -33.13 14.34
CA ALA A 8 9.28 -31.84 13.96
C ALA A 8 10.20 -31.03 13.03
N LYS A 9 11.52 -31.08 13.27
CA LYS A 9 12.51 -30.46 12.38
C LYS A 9 12.53 -31.11 11.00
N GLN A 10 12.52 -32.44 10.93
CA GLN A 10 12.53 -33.15 9.65
C GLN A 10 11.28 -32.83 8.83
N ARG A 11 10.09 -32.93 9.43
CA ARG A 11 8.82 -32.56 8.79
C ARG A 11 8.79 -31.10 8.33
N TYR A 12 9.39 -30.20 9.11
CA TYR A 12 9.55 -28.80 8.72
C TYR A 12 10.41 -28.67 7.46
N PHE A 13 11.60 -29.27 7.43
CA PHE A 13 12.51 -29.18 6.28
C PHE A 13 11.91 -29.75 4.99
N GLU A 14 11.19 -30.87 5.09
CA GLU A 14 10.48 -31.47 3.96
C GLU A 14 9.39 -30.53 3.42
N LYS A 15 8.55 -29.97 4.30
CA LYS A 15 7.45 -29.08 3.89
C LYS A 15 7.90 -27.74 3.34
N VAL A 16 8.96 -27.13 3.88
CA VAL A 16 9.40 -25.79 3.41
C VAL A 16 10.15 -25.83 2.08
N ARG A 17 10.67 -27.01 1.67
CA ARG A 17 11.53 -27.15 0.50
C ARG A 17 10.85 -26.67 -0.79
N GLU A 18 9.64 -27.14 -1.06
CA GLU A 18 8.90 -26.78 -2.28
C GLU A 18 8.60 -25.28 -2.32
N TYR A 19 8.13 -24.71 -1.21
CA TYR A 19 7.76 -23.29 -1.16
C TYR A 19 8.97 -22.37 -1.28
N LYS A 20 10.12 -22.75 -0.71
CA LYS A 20 11.38 -22.02 -0.93
C LYS A 20 11.79 -22.04 -2.40
N GLN A 21 11.70 -23.20 -3.04
CA GLN A 21 12.04 -23.32 -4.47
C GLN A 21 11.12 -22.44 -5.33
N ARG A 22 9.81 -22.38 -5.04
CA ARG A 22 8.89 -21.47 -5.74
C ARG A 22 9.25 -20.00 -5.49
N ALA A 23 9.58 -19.63 -4.25
CA ALA A 23 10.02 -18.28 -3.92
C ALA A 23 11.27 -17.87 -4.71
N ASP A 24 12.26 -18.77 -4.82
CA ASP A 24 13.48 -18.54 -5.59
C ASP A 24 13.20 -18.37 -7.10
N GLN A 25 12.22 -19.10 -7.65
CA GLN A 25 11.80 -18.94 -9.04
C GLN A 25 11.22 -17.54 -9.32
N TYR A 26 10.37 -17.01 -8.43
CA TYR A 26 9.85 -15.64 -8.56
C TYR A 26 10.98 -14.61 -8.52
N LEU A 27 11.95 -14.77 -7.61
CA LEU A 27 13.11 -13.88 -7.51
C LEU A 27 14.01 -13.94 -8.76
N ALA A 28 14.18 -15.11 -9.36
CA ALA A 28 14.94 -15.27 -10.60
C ALA A 28 14.20 -14.67 -11.81
N ARG A 29 12.89 -14.90 -11.91
CA ARG A 29 12.02 -14.31 -12.93
C ARG A 29 12.06 -12.79 -12.87
N GLU A 30 11.95 -12.21 -11.68
CA GLU A 30 11.98 -10.77 -11.49
C GLU A 30 13.27 -10.14 -12.05
N LYS A 31 14.44 -10.71 -11.72
CA LYS A 31 15.72 -10.24 -12.27
C LYS A 31 15.72 -10.22 -13.80
N THR A 32 15.16 -11.27 -14.40
CA THR A 32 15.06 -11.41 -15.86
C THR A 32 14.14 -10.35 -16.47
N VAL A 33 12.97 -10.13 -15.87
CA VAL A 33 12.01 -9.13 -16.34
C VAL A 33 12.55 -7.71 -16.18
N LEU A 34 13.19 -7.39 -15.05
CA LEU A 34 13.83 -6.09 -14.81
C LEU A 34 14.92 -5.79 -15.84
N ALA A 35 15.76 -6.77 -16.18
CA ALA A 35 16.74 -6.62 -17.24
C ALA A 35 16.08 -6.32 -18.60
N SER A 36 14.96 -6.99 -18.91
CA SER A 36 14.21 -6.76 -20.16
C SER A 36 13.54 -5.37 -20.22
N ILE A 37 13.18 -4.79 -19.07
CA ILE A 37 12.61 -3.44 -19.00
C ILE A 37 13.69 -2.42 -19.38
N GLN A 38 14.92 -2.62 -18.90
CA GLN A 38 16.05 -1.74 -19.18
C GLN A 38 16.48 -1.78 -20.65
N SER A 39 16.35 -2.92 -21.32
CA SER A 39 16.83 -3.10 -22.70
C SER A 39 15.84 -2.69 -23.79
N GLU A 40 14.54 -2.95 -23.61
CA GLU A 40 13.56 -2.86 -24.70
C GLU A 40 12.51 -1.75 -24.53
N GLY A 41 12.32 -1.21 -23.33
CA GLY A 41 11.43 -0.06 -23.01
C GLY A 41 9.92 -0.26 -23.26
N ASN A 42 9.54 -1.06 -24.26
CA ASN A 42 8.18 -1.30 -24.67
C ASN A 42 7.45 -2.20 -23.66
N GLY A 43 6.21 -1.86 -23.35
CA GLY A 43 5.39 -2.58 -22.36
C GLY A 43 5.92 -2.55 -20.93
N ALA A 44 6.85 -1.63 -20.60
CA ALA A 44 7.49 -1.59 -19.28
C ALA A 44 6.46 -1.43 -18.14
N SER A 45 5.40 -0.65 -18.33
CA SER A 45 4.33 -0.50 -17.33
C SER A 45 3.57 -1.80 -17.09
N TYR A 46 3.24 -2.56 -18.15
CA TYR A 46 2.61 -3.88 -18.01
C TYR A 46 3.55 -4.90 -17.35
N LYS A 47 4.84 -4.91 -17.72
CA LYS A 47 5.85 -5.75 -17.06
C LYS A 47 5.93 -5.44 -15.56
N ARG A 48 5.83 -4.16 -15.16
CA ARG A 48 5.79 -3.74 -13.75
C ARG A 48 4.52 -4.18 -13.04
N LEU A 49 3.35 -4.15 -13.69
CA LEU A 49 2.12 -4.72 -13.12
C LEU A 49 2.29 -6.21 -12.81
N VAL A 50 2.91 -6.97 -13.72
CA VAL A 50 3.22 -8.39 -13.50
C VAL A 50 4.21 -8.57 -12.35
N LEU A 51 5.27 -7.75 -12.28
CA LEU A 51 6.23 -7.78 -11.18
C LEU A 51 5.59 -7.43 -9.83
N ALA A 52 4.66 -6.48 -9.81
CA ALA A 52 3.90 -6.14 -8.62
C ALA A 52 3.07 -7.33 -8.13
N ASP A 53 2.41 -8.06 -9.03
CA ASP A 53 1.66 -9.26 -8.71
C ASP A 53 2.56 -10.40 -8.20
N ASP A 54 3.67 -10.64 -8.89
CA ASP A 54 4.68 -11.64 -8.52
C ASP A 54 5.23 -11.38 -7.12
N ARG A 55 5.46 -10.10 -6.76
CA ARG A 55 5.88 -9.72 -5.40
C ARG A 55 4.81 -9.99 -4.34
N LEU A 56 3.53 -9.85 -4.66
CA LEU A 56 2.44 -10.22 -3.73
C LEU A 56 2.33 -11.74 -3.56
N ASN A 57 2.50 -12.50 -4.64
CA ASN A 57 2.58 -13.96 -4.59
C ASN A 57 3.78 -14.41 -3.75
N LEU A 58 4.93 -13.77 -3.93
CA LEU A 58 6.14 -14.04 -3.15
C LEU A 58 5.95 -13.74 -1.65
N ALA A 59 5.30 -12.62 -1.30
CA ALA A 59 4.95 -12.31 0.08
C ALA A 59 4.09 -13.42 0.71
N SER A 60 3.12 -13.96 -0.06
CA SER A 60 2.26 -15.06 0.39
C SER A 60 3.06 -16.34 0.69
N TYR A 61 4.08 -16.67 -0.10
CA TYR A 61 4.97 -17.79 0.19
C TYR A 61 5.79 -17.57 1.47
N PHE A 62 6.30 -16.37 1.70
CA PHE A 62 7.03 -16.06 2.92
C PHE A 62 6.13 -16.13 4.17
N LEU A 63 4.90 -15.65 4.09
CA LEU A 63 3.91 -15.81 5.16
C LEU A 63 3.58 -17.28 5.42
N LEU A 64 3.38 -18.07 4.37
CA LEU A 64 3.18 -19.51 4.50
C LEU A 64 4.36 -20.19 5.20
N LEU A 65 5.59 -19.87 4.81
CA LEU A 65 6.81 -20.39 5.43
C LEU A 65 6.91 -20.02 6.92
N ASN A 66 6.54 -18.79 7.28
CA ASN A 66 6.42 -18.38 8.68
C ASN A 66 5.35 -19.19 9.43
N ARG A 67 4.15 -19.34 8.86
CA ARG A 67 3.05 -20.08 9.49
C ARG A 67 3.39 -21.56 9.67
N ILE A 68 4.12 -22.17 8.73
CA ILE A 68 4.66 -23.54 8.87
C ILE A 68 5.68 -23.60 10.03
N SER A 69 6.55 -22.59 10.17
CA SER A 69 7.48 -22.49 11.30
C SER A 69 6.75 -22.42 12.64
N VAL A 70 5.74 -21.56 12.75
CA VAL A 70 4.92 -21.45 13.96
C VAL A 70 4.19 -22.76 14.25
N SER A 71 3.56 -23.37 13.24
CA SER A 71 2.76 -24.58 13.41
C SER A 71 3.59 -25.81 13.81
N LEU A 72 4.79 -25.99 13.24
CA LEU A 72 5.61 -27.19 13.47
C LEU A 72 6.66 -27.01 14.56
N LEU A 73 7.21 -25.81 14.70
CA LEU A 73 8.32 -25.52 15.61
C LEU A 73 7.89 -24.67 16.80
N GLY A 74 6.70 -24.05 16.77
CA GLY A 74 6.22 -23.15 17.82
C GLY A 74 6.92 -21.79 17.84
N VAL A 75 7.67 -21.45 16.78
CA VAL A 75 8.53 -20.26 16.74
C VAL A 75 8.25 -19.46 15.46
N LYS A 76 8.00 -18.15 15.64
CA LYS A 76 7.88 -17.19 14.52
C LYS A 76 9.21 -17.09 13.78
N ASN A 77 9.14 -16.96 12.46
CA ASN A 77 10.32 -16.75 11.63
C ASN A 77 10.38 -15.31 11.14
N ASP A 78 11.06 -14.46 11.91
CA ASP A 78 11.19 -13.03 11.61
C ASP A 78 11.88 -12.76 10.27
N ALA A 79 12.75 -13.65 9.79
CA ALA A 79 13.39 -13.47 8.49
C ALA A 79 12.34 -13.52 7.36
N PHE A 80 11.49 -14.55 7.36
CA PHE A 80 10.41 -14.64 6.37
C PHE A 80 9.40 -13.50 6.50
N LEU A 81 9.07 -13.06 7.72
CA LEU A 81 8.17 -11.90 7.90
C LEU A 81 8.77 -10.61 7.34
N ASN A 82 10.07 -10.39 7.53
CA ASN A 82 10.76 -9.24 6.94
C ASN A 82 10.81 -9.32 5.41
N ASP A 83 11.03 -10.51 4.85
CA ASP A 83 11.03 -10.73 3.41
C ASP A 83 9.62 -10.55 2.79
N ALA A 84 8.57 -10.96 3.50
CA ALA A 84 7.18 -10.70 3.12
C ALA A 84 6.89 -9.19 3.09
N ARG A 85 7.26 -8.46 4.15
CA ARG A 85 7.13 -7.00 4.21
C ARG A 85 7.90 -6.32 3.09
N LYS A 86 9.14 -6.72 2.84
CA LYS A 86 9.97 -6.18 1.75
C LYS A 86 9.29 -6.40 0.39
N SER A 87 8.67 -7.56 0.19
CA SER A 87 7.94 -7.87 -1.03
C SER A 87 6.71 -6.96 -1.22
N CYS A 88 5.97 -6.62 -0.15
CA CYS A 88 4.91 -5.60 -0.22
C CYS A 88 5.45 -4.22 -0.63
N TYR A 89 6.56 -3.76 -0.04
CA TYR A 89 7.20 -2.50 -0.44
C TYR A 89 7.63 -2.51 -1.91
N GLN A 90 8.18 -3.61 -2.41
CA GLN A 90 8.59 -3.72 -3.80
C GLN A 90 7.40 -3.73 -4.76
N SER A 91 6.30 -4.39 -4.40
CA SER A 91 5.04 -4.31 -5.15
C SER A 91 4.54 -2.86 -5.24
N VAL A 92 4.53 -2.15 -4.12
CA VAL A 92 4.20 -0.72 -4.05
C VAL A 92 5.11 0.12 -4.95
N ILE A 93 6.44 -0.09 -4.90
CA ILE A 93 7.40 0.64 -5.75
C ILE A 93 7.11 0.41 -7.23
N PHE A 94 6.88 -0.83 -7.66
CA PHE A 94 6.54 -1.11 -9.05
C PHE A 94 5.24 -0.44 -9.47
N LEU A 95 4.23 -0.42 -8.60
CA LEU A 95 2.97 0.25 -8.88
C LEU A 95 3.12 1.78 -8.92
N GLU A 96 3.96 2.37 -8.06
CA GLU A 96 4.28 3.81 -8.12
C GLU A 96 4.99 4.18 -9.42
N GLU A 97 5.85 3.32 -9.97
CA GLU A 97 6.44 3.55 -11.29
C GLU A 97 5.39 3.45 -12.41
N VAL A 98 4.28 2.74 -12.19
CA VAL A 98 3.17 2.63 -13.15
C VAL A 98 2.20 3.78 -13.04
N VAL A 99 1.78 4.19 -11.84
CA VAL A 99 0.71 5.19 -11.62
C VAL A 99 1.11 6.42 -10.81
N THR A 100 2.41 6.63 -10.57
CA THR A 100 3.01 7.67 -9.72
C THR A 100 2.74 7.51 -8.23
N ASN A 101 3.55 8.20 -7.41
CA ASN A 101 3.39 8.31 -5.96
C ASN A 101 2.74 9.65 -5.53
N LEU A 102 2.06 10.35 -6.45
CA LEU A 102 1.48 11.66 -6.18
C LEU A 102 0.24 11.55 -5.27
N ILE A 103 0.32 12.14 -4.07
CA ILE A 103 -0.74 12.08 -3.04
C ILE A 103 -1.88 13.05 -3.40
N ASP A 104 -1.70 14.36 -3.17
CA ASP A 104 -2.63 15.43 -3.55
C ASP A 104 -2.15 16.11 -4.83
N ALA A 105 -2.58 15.57 -5.97
CA ALA A 105 -2.34 16.14 -7.29
C ALA A 105 -3.61 16.06 -8.15
N PRO A 106 -3.85 17.04 -9.04
CA PRO A 106 -4.79 16.92 -10.15
C PRO A 106 -4.58 15.63 -10.96
N PHE A 107 -5.67 15.09 -11.53
CA PHE A 107 -5.58 13.89 -12.39
C PHE A 107 -4.72 14.12 -13.64
N SER A 108 -4.69 15.34 -14.17
CA SER A 108 -3.85 15.72 -15.30
C SER A 108 -2.36 15.45 -15.09
N ASP A 109 -1.91 15.44 -13.84
CA ASP A 109 -0.48 15.36 -13.52
C ASP A 109 0.04 13.92 -13.59
N TYR A 110 -0.86 12.93 -13.63
CA TYR A 110 -0.51 11.51 -13.72
C TYR A 110 -1.38 10.71 -14.72
N SER A 111 -2.21 11.38 -15.53
CA SER A 111 -3.07 10.69 -16.49
C SER A 111 -2.29 9.88 -17.52
N ASP A 112 -1.15 10.40 -17.97
CA ASP A 112 -0.32 9.79 -19.02
C ASP A 112 0.21 8.43 -18.58
N HIS A 113 0.55 8.29 -17.29
CA HIS A 113 0.95 7.03 -16.67
C HIS A 113 -0.16 5.97 -16.72
N LEU A 114 -1.41 6.39 -16.51
CA LEU A 114 -2.57 5.51 -16.55
C LEU A 114 -2.97 5.13 -17.99
N GLU A 115 -2.70 6.02 -18.95
CA GLU A 115 -2.90 5.76 -20.38
C GLU A 115 -1.95 4.65 -20.90
N LEU A 116 -0.75 4.52 -20.32
CA LEU A 116 0.18 3.41 -20.63
C LEU A 116 -0.35 2.02 -20.27
N ILE A 117 -1.41 1.94 -19.45
CA ILE A 117 -2.05 0.70 -19.00
C ILE A 117 -3.57 0.72 -19.28
N ALA A 118 -3.97 1.29 -20.41
CA ALA A 118 -5.38 1.44 -20.79
C ALA A 118 -6.15 0.10 -20.84
N ASP A 119 -5.51 -1.00 -21.24
CA ASP A 119 -6.11 -2.33 -21.32
C ASP A 119 -6.19 -3.03 -19.96
N PHE A 120 -5.54 -2.48 -18.94
CA PHE A 120 -5.72 -2.95 -17.57
C PHE A 120 -7.02 -2.38 -17.02
N HIS A 121 -8.15 -3.02 -17.31
CA HIS A 121 -9.49 -2.48 -17.02
C HIS A 121 -9.80 -2.36 -15.51
N ASP A 122 -10.90 -1.68 -15.18
CA ASP A 122 -11.29 -1.32 -13.81
C ASP A 122 -11.40 -2.51 -12.84
N ALA A 123 -11.88 -3.66 -13.33
CA ALA A 123 -11.97 -4.89 -12.54
C ALA A 123 -10.57 -5.37 -12.09
N HIS A 124 -9.60 -5.43 -13.01
CA HIS A 124 -8.24 -5.85 -12.70
C HIS A 124 -7.49 -4.84 -11.83
N ARG A 125 -7.73 -3.54 -12.04
CA ARG A 125 -7.21 -2.47 -11.17
C ARG A 125 -7.70 -2.64 -9.73
N PHE A 126 -9.00 -2.90 -9.56
CA PHE A 126 -9.58 -3.12 -8.25
C PHE A 126 -9.08 -4.42 -7.61
N GLU A 127 -8.96 -5.50 -8.37
CA GLU A 127 -8.41 -6.77 -7.90
C GLU A 127 -6.97 -6.60 -7.41
N MET A 128 -6.11 -5.90 -8.16
CA MET A 128 -4.75 -5.57 -7.75
C MET A 128 -4.72 -4.80 -6.42
N ALA A 129 -5.55 -3.76 -6.29
CA ALA A 129 -5.65 -3.00 -5.04
C ALA A 129 -6.08 -3.89 -3.86
N ARG A 130 -7.10 -4.74 -4.04
CA ARG A 130 -7.56 -5.68 -3.01
C ARG A 130 -6.48 -6.69 -2.62
N LYS A 131 -5.78 -7.24 -3.60
CA LYS A 131 -4.70 -8.22 -3.36
C LYS A 131 -3.56 -7.59 -2.56
N LEU A 132 -3.16 -6.38 -2.91
CA LEU A 132 -2.15 -5.61 -2.16
C LEU A 132 -2.60 -5.34 -0.72
N GLY A 133 -3.83 -4.83 -0.53
CA GLY A 133 -4.38 -4.56 0.81
C GLY A 133 -4.47 -5.82 1.67
N PHE A 134 -4.97 -6.93 1.12
CA PHE A 134 -5.02 -8.21 1.81
C PHE A 134 -3.63 -8.73 2.21
N THR A 135 -2.65 -8.56 1.33
CA THR A 135 -1.27 -9.00 1.59
C THR A 135 -0.63 -8.16 2.69
N ILE A 136 -0.78 -6.83 2.66
CA ILE A 136 -0.30 -5.93 3.73
C ILE A 136 -0.91 -6.33 5.08
N GLN A 137 -2.25 -6.49 5.13
CA GLN A 137 -2.94 -6.90 6.35
C GLN A 137 -2.42 -8.26 6.86
N SER A 138 -2.24 -9.23 5.97
CA SER A 138 -1.73 -10.56 6.35
C SER A 138 -0.31 -10.50 6.93
N VAL A 139 0.54 -9.58 6.43
CA VAL A 139 1.87 -9.35 6.99
C VAL A 139 1.77 -8.71 8.37
N GLU A 140 0.93 -7.70 8.55
CA GLU A 140 0.70 -7.04 9.83
C GLU A 140 0.20 -8.01 10.90
N ASP A 141 -0.81 -8.83 10.56
CA ASP A 141 -1.39 -9.84 11.46
C ASP A 141 -0.34 -10.87 11.92
N ASP A 142 0.47 -11.36 10.99
CA ASP A 142 1.51 -12.35 11.30
C ASP A 142 2.64 -11.75 12.17
N PHE A 143 2.95 -10.45 12.03
CA PHE A 143 3.82 -9.74 12.98
C PHE A 143 3.15 -9.60 14.35
N GLY A 144 1.88 -9.19 14.39
CA GLY A 144 1.04 -9.03 15.58
C GLY A 144 1.14 -7.66 16.27
N ASP A 145 0.14 -7.32 17.09
CA ASP A 145 -0.10 -5.97 17.64
C ASP A 145 1.04 -5.42 18.52
N ASN A 146 1.75 -6.29 19.24
CA ASN A 146 2.87 -5.91 20.12
C ASN A 146 4.20 -5.76 19.37
N SER A 147 4.16 -5.81 18.04
CA SER A 147 5.34 -5.68 17.21
C SER A 147 5.89 -4.26 17.27
N LYS A 148 7.22 -4.13 17.40
CA LYS A 148 7.95 -2.86 17.22
C LYS A 148 7.70 -2.19 15.86
N TRP A 149 7.08 -2.92 14.94
CA TRP A 149 6.81 -2.50 13.57
C TRP A 149 5.47 -1.77 13.39
N LYS A 150 4.61 -1.63 14.41
CA LYS A 150 3.30 -0.96 14.30
C LYS A 150 3.37 0.37 13.52
N TRP A 151 4.27 1.26 13.91
CA TRP A 151 4.45 2.56 13.23
C TRP A 151 5.19 2.49 11.90
N SER A 152 5.89 1.39 11.63
CA SER A 152 6.59 1.19 10.35
C SER A 152 5.66 0.78 9.21
N PHE A 153 4.44 0.33 9.52
CA PHE A 153 3.43 0.00 8.53
C PHE A 153 2.66 1.23 8.03
N VAL A 154 2.56 2.30 8.83
CA VAL A 154 1.85 3.53 8.45
C VAL A 154 2.30 4.07 7.10
N GLU A 155 3.60 4.05 6.81
CA GLU A 155 4.13 4.47 5.51
C GLU A 155 3.67 3.54 4.38
N LEU A 156 3.76 2.22 4.57
CA LEU A 156 3.35 1.23 3.58
C LEU A 156 1.85 1.31 3.28
N GLU A 157 1.02 1.39 4.33
CA GLU A 157 -0.44 1.55 4.22
C GLU A 157 -0.81 2.83 3.45
N ALA A 158 -0.09 3.92 3.69
CA ALA A 158 -0.37 5.19 3.05
C ALA A 158 0.09 5.24 1.59
N ARG A 159 1.24 4.66 1.27
CA ARG A 159 1.67 4.47 -0.13
C ARG A 159 0.69 3.58 -0.89
N TYR A 160 0.17 2.53 -0.24
CA TYR A 160 -0.93 1.73 -0.77
C TYR A 160 -2.20 2.57 -1.03
N ALA A 161 -2.60 3.46 -0.12
CA ALA A 161 -3.72 4.37 -0.34
C ALA A 161 -3.51 5.27 -1.58
N THR A 162 -2.28 5.76 -1.76
CA THR A 162 -1.90 6.61 -2.91
C THR A 162 -2.02 5.86 -4.23
N ILE A 163 -1.45 4.66 -4.31
CA ILE A 163 -1.55 3.80 -5.50
C ILE A 163 -2.99 3.45 -5.82
N THR A 164 -3.77 3.07 -4.79
CA THR A 164 -5.19 2.70 -4.96
C THR A 164 -5.97 3.86 -5.56
N LYS A 165 -5.72 5.10 -5.11
CA LYS A 165 -6.30 6.29 -5.73
C LYS A 165 -5.81 6.49 -7.17
N ASN A 166 -4.51 6.37 -7.41
CA ASN A 166 -3.90 6.68 -8.71
C ASN A 166 -4.25 5.66 -9.81
N LEU A 167 -4.64 4.43 -9.45
CA LEU A 167 -5.16 3.44 -10.39
C LEU A 167 -6.54 3.82 -10.96
N ILE A 168 -7.28 4.71 -10.32
CA ILE A 168 -8.62 5.11 -10.77
C ILE A 168 -8.49 6.10 -11.93
N ASN A 169 -9.15 5.81 -13.04
CA ASN A 169 -9.29 6.78 -14.13
C ASN A 169 -10.34 7.83 -13.78
N LEU A 170 -9.91 8.94 -13.18
CA LEU A 170 -10.82 10.00 -12.76
C LEU A 170 -11.47 10.77 -13.93
N ARG A 171 -10.94 10.65 -15.16
CA ARG A 171 -11.58 11.23 -16.36
C ARG A 171 -12.87 10.49 -16.71
N THR A 172 -12.90 9.17 -16.57
CA THR A 172 -14.06 8.33 -16.91
C THR A 172 -14.90 7.96 -15.71
N VAL A 173 -14.43 8.21 -14.48
CA VAL A 173 -15.07 7.70 -13.26
C VAL A 173 -16.52 8.14 -13.13
N ILE A 174 -16.83 9.41 -13.39
CA ILE A 174 -18.19 9.97 -13.25
C ILE A 174 -19.12 9.35 -14.30
N ALA A 175 -18.69 9.30 -15.57
CA ALA A 175 -19.46 8.67 -16.64
C ALA A 175 -19.67 7.17 -16.38
N GLY A 176 -18.72 6.53 -15.70
CA GLY A 176 -18.78 5.13 -15.27
C GLY A 176 -19.59 4.87 -14.00
N MET A 177 -20.25 5.87 -13.41
CA MET A 177 -21.13 5.69 -12.24
C MET A 177 -22.58 5.38 -12.60
N ASP A 178 -22.90 5.20 -13.88
CA ASP A 178 -24.19 4.62 -14.27
C ASP A 178 -24.15 3.09 -14.04
N PRO A 179 -25.09 2.50 -13.26
CA PRO A 179 -25.19 1.05 -13.04
C PRO A 179 -25.28 0.20 -14.31
N ARG A 180 -25.63 0.81 -15.45
CA ARG A 180 -25.74 0.15 -16.76
C ARG A 180 -24.41 0.07 -17.51
N VAL A 181 -23.39 0.80 -17.06
CA VAL A 181 -22.06 0.82 -17.69
C VAL A 181 -21.23 -0.33 -17.15
N GLU A 182 -20.53 -1.02 -18.06
CA GLU A 182 -19.64 -2.11 -17.71
C GLU A 182 -18.56 -1.68 -16.69
N GLY A 183 -18.30 -2.57 -15.73
CA GLY A 183 -17.35 -2.32 -14.64
C GLY A 183 -17.85 -1.36 -13.56
N TYR A 184 -19.13 -0.95 -13.57
CA TYR A 184 -19.74 -0.10 -12.55
C TYR A 184 -19.44 -0.58 -11.12
N GLU A 185 -19.73 -1.85 -10.81
CA GLU A 185 -19.54 -2.40 -9.46
C GLU A 185 -18.09 -2.30 -9.00
N SER A 186 -17.14 -2.72 -9.85
CA SER A 186 -15.71 -2.64 -9.55
C SER A 186 -15.26 -1.20 -9.35
N ARG A 187 -15.75 -0.27 -10.17
CA ARG A 187 -15.39 1.15 -10.12
C ARG A 187 -15.89 1.82 -8.84
N VAL A 188 -17.15 1.58 -8.47
CA VAL A 188 -17.74 2.10 -7.23
C VAL A 188 -17.04 1.51 -6.00
N ALA A 189 -16.78 0.21 -6.00
CA ALA A 189 -16.07 -0.45 -4.91
C ALA A 189 -14.62 0.06 -4.79
N HIS A 190 -13.92 0.23 -5.89
CA HIS A 190 -12.55 0.76 -5.91
C HIS A 190 -12.49 2.20 -5.40
N LEU A 191 -13.40 3.06 -5.85
CA LEU A 191 -13.48 4.43 -5.38
C LEU A 191 -13.82 4.51 -3.88
N SER A 192 -14.72 3.65 -3.40
CA SER A 192 -15.08 3.59 -1.97
C SER A 192 -13.87 3.17 -1.14
N LEU A 193 -13.14 2.14 -1.58
CA LEU A 193 -11.89 1.69 -0.96
C LEU A 193 -10.84 2.81 -0.94
N ALA A 194 -10.64 3.52 -2.05
CA ALA A 194 -9.68 4.62 -2.12
C ALA A 194 -10.03 5.74 -1.12
N LYS A 195 -11.30 6.14 -1.03
CA LYS A 195 -11.75 7.15 -0.05
C LYS A 195 -11.48 6.72 1.38
N GLU A 196 -11.79 5.47 1.73
CA GLU A 196 -11.54 4.91 3.06
C GLU A 196 -10.04 4.89 3.39
N LEU A 197 -9.20 4.42 2.46
CA LEU A 197 -7.76 4.31 2.67
C LEU A 197 -7.10 5.69 2.82
N LEU A 198 -7.52 6.70 2.07
CA LEU A 198 -7.00 8.06 2.22
C LEU A 198 -7.34 8.63 3.60
N GLN A 199 -8.57 8.42 4.08
CA GLN A 199 -8.97 8.83 5.44
C GLN A 199 -8.14 8.11 6.49
N ARG A 200 -7.99 6.78 6.37
CA ARG A 200 -7.21 5.96 7.29
C ARG A 200 -5.73 6.37 7.30
N ALA A 201 -5.12 6.59 6.15
CA ALA A 201 -3.73 7.04 6.04
C ALA A 201 -3.53 8.39 6.74
N ALA A 202 -4.45 9.33 6.56
CA ALA A 202 -4.42 10.62 7.25
C ALA A 202 -4.45 10.44 8.78
N ASP A 203 -5.40 9.65 9.28
CA ASP A 203 -5.55 9.43 10.72
C ASP A 203 -4.36 8.67 11.33
N ARG A 204 -3.81 7.69 10.61
CA ARG A 204 -2.63 6.91 11.05
C ARG A 204 -1.35 7.74 11.12
N TYR A 205 -1.11 8.62 10.16
CA TYR A 205 0.00 9.57 10.24
C TYR A 205 -0.19 10.59 11.37
N ARG A 206 -1.43 11.04 11.59
CA ARG A 206 -1.76 11.90 12.74
C ARG A 206 -1.45 11.20 14.06
N GLU A 207 -1.91 9.95 14.22
CA GLU A 207 -1.67 9.12 15.39
C GLU A 207 -0.17 8.88 15.61
N LYS A 208 0.58 8.57 14.54
CA LYS A 208 2.03 8.38 14.57
C LYS A 208 2.78 9.64 15.03
N TYR A 209 2.37 10.82 14.54
CA TYR A 209 2.91 12.10 15.01
C TYR A 209 2.68 12.27 16.52
N GLU A 210 1.46 12.07 16.99
CA GLU A 210 1.08 12.33 18.38
C GLU A 210 1.68 11.32 19.37
N LEU A 211 1.73 10.04 19.00
CA LEU A 211 2.06 8.95 19.92
C LEU A 211 3.49 8.44 19.80
N SER A 212 4.20 8.75 18.72
CA SER A 212 5.52 8.16 18.47
C SER A 212 6.61 9.14 18.09
N THR A 213 6.41 10.00 17.10
CA THR A 213 7.53 10.71 16.46
C THR A 213 7.62 12.18 16.82
N LEU A 214 6.49 12.85 17.03
CA LEU A 214 6.38 14.32 17.09
C LEU A 214 7.03 15.04 15.90
N ARG A 215 7.24 14.33 14.77
CA ARG A 215 7.85 14.87 13.56
C ARG A 215 6.80 15.57 12.72
N ILE A 216 6.98 16.88 12.50
CA ILE A 216 6.03 17.71 11.74
C ILE A 216 5.73 17.13 10.35
N ASP A 217 6.69 16.44 9.72
CA ASP A 217 6.48 15.82 8.40
C ASP A 217 5.40 14.72 8.41
N ASP A 218 5.27 13.93 9.50
CA ASP A 218 4.17 12.98 9.63
C ASP A 218 2.81 13.73 9.66
N PHE A 219 2.76 14.91 10.30
CA PHE A 219 1.54 15.72 10.35
C PHE A 219 1.23 16.40 9.00
N LYS A 220 2.25 16.84 8.25
CA LYS A 220 2.10 17.35 6.88
C LYS A 220 1.55 16.27 5.94
N LEU A 221 2.06 15.04 6.05
CA LEU A 221 1.53 13.90 5.28
C LEU A 221 0.06 13.64 5.63
N ALA A 222 -0.29 13.65 6.92
CA ALA A 222 -1.68 13.49 7.35
C ALA A 222 -2.63 14.50 6.67
N ILE A 223 -2.21 15.76 6.57
CA ILE A 223 -2.96 16.82 5.88
C ILE A 223 -3.01 16.59 4.36
N ALA A 224 -1.92 16.14 3.73
CA ALA A 224 -1.89 15.84 2.29
C ALA A 224 -2.87 14.73 1.90
N TYR A 225 -3.00 13.68 2.72
CA TYR A 225 -3.98 12.62 2.49
C TYR A 225 -5.44 13.12 2.60
N LEU A 226 -5.75 13.98 3.58
CA LEU A 226 -7.06 14.64 3.64
C LEU A 226 -7.31 15.54 2.43
N ALA A 227 -6.29 16.28 1.96
CA ALA A 227 -6.42 17.16 0.80
C ALA A 227 -6.73 16.36 -0.49
N SER A 228 -6.05 15.22 -0.68
CA SER A 228 -6.36 14.26 -1.74
C SER A 228 -7.80 13.73 -1.65
N LEU A 229 -8.25 13.32 -0.45
CA LEU A 229 -9.63 12.87 -0.23
C LEU A 229 -10.66 13.97 -0.55
N ARG A 230 -10.39 15.20 -0.11
CA ARG A 230 -11.25 16.36 -0.42
C ARG A 230 -11.36 16.60 -1.92
N ARG A 231 -10.26 16.46 -2.66
CA ARG A 231 -10.26 16.61 -4.13
C ARG A 231 -11.19 15.60 -4.80
N ILE A 232 -11.19 14.35 -4.33
CA ILE A 232 -12.13 13.33 -4.81
C ILE A 232 -13.57 13.77 -4.53
N HIS A 233 -13.90 14.18 -3.31
CA HIS A 233 -15.26 14.63 -2.97
C HIS A 233 -15.72 15.81 -3.85
N ILE A 234 -14.85 16.77 -4.13
CA ILE A 234 -15.16 17.90 -5.03
C ILE A 234 -15.46 17.40 -6.45
N MET A 235 -14.60 16.52 -6.97
CA MET A 235 -14.76 15.97 -8.32
C MET A 235 -16.08 15.20 -8.46
N LEU A 236 -16.51 14.51 -7.40
CA LEU A 236 -17.78 13.77 -7.37
C LEU A 236 -19.02 14.65 -7.09
N GLY A 237 -18.84 15.95 -6.86
CA GLY A 237 -19.94 16.83 -6.47
C GLY A 237 -20.45 16.60 -5.03
N GLU A 238 -19.71 15.87 -4.20
CA GLU A 238 -20.03 15.57 -2.80
C GLU A 238 -19.67 16.77 -1.89
N THR A 239 -20.36 17.89 -2.09
CA THR A 239 -20.02 19.20 -1.49
C THR A 239 -19.99 19.19 0.05
N GLN A 240 -20.94 18.49 0.69
CA GLN A 240 -20.98 18.38 2.15
C GLN A 240 -19.74 17.65 2.70
N ASN A 241 -19.37 16.52 2.09
CA ASN A 241 -18.18 15.76 2.48
C ASN A 241 -16.91 16.59 2.26
N ALA A 242 -16.79 17.27 1.11
CA ALA A 242 -15.66 18.13 0.82
C ALA A 242 -15.48 19.25 1.86
N GLU A 243 -16.58 19.83 2.36
CA GLU A 243 -16.53 20.88 3.38
C GLU A 243 -16.19 20.34 4.78
N VAL A 244 -16.66 19.13 5.12
CA VAL A 244 -16.25 18.44 6.36
C VAL A 244 -14.74 18.19 6.37
N ILE A 245 -14.19 17.66 5.28
CA ILE A 245 -12.75 17.41 5.17
C ILE A 245 -11.95 18.73 5.20
N LYS A 246 -12.45 19.79 4.56
CA LYS A 246 -11.83 21.12 4.61
C LYS A 246 -11.70 21.63 6.05
N LYS A 247 -12.80 21.60 6.82
CA LYS A 247 -12.78 22.02 8.23
C LYS A 247 -11.78 21.20 9.05
N LYS A 248 -11.70 19.88 8.82
CA LYS A 248 -10.71 19.00 9.47
C LYS A 248 -9.28 19.43 9.13
N ILE A 249 -8.98 19.72 7.86
CA ILE A 249 -7.67 20.23 7.41
C ILE A 249 -7.33 21.55 8.11
N ASP A 250 -8.27 22.49 8.18
CA ASP A 250 -8.02 23.81 8.78
C ASP A 250 -7.69 23.69 10.27
N VAL A 251 -8.43 22.85 11.01
CA VAL A 251 -8.14 22.54 12.42
C VAL A 251 -6.75 21.90 12.57
N TRP A 252 -6.40 20.96 11.69
CA TRP A 252 -5.12 20.27 11.74
C TRP A 252 -3.94 21.21 11.42
N LYS A 253 -4.08 22.09 10.43
CA LYS A 253 -3.08 23.12 10.11
C LYS A 253 -2.85 24.07 11.29
N ALA A 254 -3.92 24.59 11.89
CA ALA A 254 -3.81 25.47 13.05
C ALA A 254 -3.09 24.79 14.23
N LYS A 255 -3.37 23.50 14.47
CA LYS A 255 -2.68 22.71 15.49
C LYS A 255 -1.20 22.51 15.16
N MET A 256 -0.87 22.19 13.91
CA MET A 256 0.50 21.99 13.43
C MET A 256 1.34 23.26 13.62
N GLU A 257 0.83 24.41 13.19
CA GLU A 257 1.50 25.71 13.34
C GLU A 257 1.71 26.08 14.81
N THR A 258 0.73 25.77 15.67
CA THR A 258 0.86 26.00 17.11
C THR A 258 1.97 25.14 17.73
N ASP A 259 2.05 23.87 17.34
CA ASP A 259 3.08 22.95 17.84
C ASP A 259 4.48 23.33 17.33
N GLU A 260 4.60 23.72 16.07
CA GLU A 260 5.85 24.19 15.47
C GLU A 260 6.37 25.45 16.16
N LYS A 261 5.51 26.46 16.41
CA LYS A 261 5.88 27.66 17.18
C LYS A 261 6.35 27.32 18.59
N LYS A 262 5.68 26.39 19.28
CA LYS A 262 6.09 25.94 20.62
C LYS A 262 7.44 25.22 20.61
N ALA A 263 7.73 24.43 19.58
CA ALA A 263 9.02 23.76 19.44
C ALA A 263 10.16 24.77 19.23
N GLN A 264 9.94 25.79 18.38
CA GLN A 264 10.89 26.88 18.15
C GLN A 264 11.16 27.70 19.42
N GLN A 265 10.14 27.98 20.23
CA GLN A 265 10.30 28.70 21.51
C GLN A 265 11.05 27.91 22.58
N LYS A 266 11.03 26.57 22.54
CA LYS A 266 11.74 25.70 23.49
C LYS A 266 13.22 25.48 23.14
N HIS A 267 13.59 25.74 21.89
CA HIS A 267 14.97 25.73 21.42
C HIS A 267 15.32 27.08 20.76
N PRO A 268 15.39 28.17 21.54
CA PRO A 268 15.96 29.41 21.03
C PRO A 268 17.43 29.14 20.72
N THR A 269 17.80 29.28 19.44
CA THR A 269 19.19 29.36 18.98
C THR A 269 19.97 30.40 19.74
#